data_AF-A0A850RHH6-F1
#
_entry.id   AF-A0A850RHH6-F1
#
_cell.length_a   1.000
_cell.length_b   1.000
_cell.length_c   1.000
_cell.angle_alpha   90.00
_cell.angle_beta   90.00
_cell.angle_gamma   90.00
#
_symmetry.space_group_name_H-M   'P 1'
#
loop_
_entity.id
_entity.type
_entity.pdbx_description
1 polymer ?
#
loop_
_entity_poly.entity_id
_entity_poly.type
_entity_poly.pdbx_seq_one_letter_code
_entity_poly.pdbx_strand_id
1 'polypeptide(L)'
;LKVRLEQEVDAARRIEIIEQELCPPEPQLLDTCVLQNLDWVDRRIASEGSITWDDEAVADLTERYGGELANDLIDLGILYKEFEDRSGYPWLVSRAAQGEASLADGVKGMRLLSLLGFFRGHHDDWSDEVYPGIAKGLLFARRRIRVSPLLLRGLGVTSMDEIHSATGPLSFLPDEGDRMVAAEALIANVPVFLTTDRRTFWKHRIELDAFGLAVMRPTELLKLYEPYWQALDEEFMRRSAMAAMKSKDPTAGTCLRERG
;
A
#
# COMPACT_ATOMS: atom_id res chain seq x y z
N LEU A 1 23.36 -5.78 -0.96
CA LEU A 1 22.62 -6.15 -2.20
C LEU A 1 23.49 -6.23 -3.47
N LYS A 2 24.01 -5.13 -4.03
CA LYS A 2 24.69 -5.09 -5.34
C LYS A 2 25.73 -6.20 -5.59
N VAL A 3 26.68 -6.39 -4.67
CA VAL A 3 27.73 -7.42 -4.78
C VAL A 3 27.14 -8.85 -4.82
N ARG A 4 26.10 -9.14 -4.02
CA ARG A 4 25.43 -10.44 -4.04
C ARG A 4 24.69 -10.66 -5.36
N LEU A 5 24.04 -9.62 -5.87
CA LEU A 5 23.40 -9.69 -7.18
C LEU A 5 24.46 -9.94 -8.26
N GLU A 6 25.55 -9.18 -8.34
CA GLU A 6 26.60 -9.37 -9.36
C GLU A 6 27.19 -10.80 -9.44
N GLN A 7 27.17 -11.54 -8.33
CA GLN A 7 27.64 -12.92 -8.25
C GLN A 7 26.58 -13.95 -8.64
N GLU A 8 25.30 -13.58 -8.65
CA GLU A 8 24.19 -14.46 -9.00
C GLU A 8 23.82 -14.30 -10.49
N VAL A 9 23.82 -15.42 -11.20
CA VAL A 9 23.54 -15.50 -12.63
C VAL A 9 22.09 -15.87 -12.92
N ASP A 10 21.43 -16.59 -12.01
CA ASP A 10 20.03 -16.97 -12.14
C ASP A 10 19.10 -15.80 -11.85
N ALA A 11 18.26 -15.45 -12.83
CA ALA A 11 17.31 -14.35 -12.71
C ALA A 11 16.24 -14.59 -11.63
N ALA A 12 15.76 -15.82 -11.47
CA ALA A 12 14.75 -16.13 -10.45
C ALA A 12 15.35 -15.93 -9.05
N ARG A 13 16.56 -16.47 -8.84
CA ARG A 13 17.27 -16.32 -7.56
C ARG A 13 17.61 -14.87 -7.22
N ARG A 14 17.88 -14.02 -8.23
CA ARG A 14 18.12 -12.59 -8.02
C ARG A 14 16.87 -11.86 -7.52
N ILE A 15 15.69 -12.19 -8.05
CA ILE A 15 14.42 -11.65 -7.57
C ILE A 15 14.19 -12.05 -6.11
N GLU A 16 14.39 -13.33 -5.77
CA GLU A 16 14.28 -13.80 -4.38
C GLU A 16 15.25 -13.05 -3.44
N ILE A 17 16.47 -12.75 -3.88
CA ILE A 17 17.44 -11.96 -3.09
C ILE A 17 16.93 -10.52 -2.90
N ILE A 18 16.36 -9.90 -3.93
CA ILE A 18 15.78 -8.55 -3.83
C ILE A 18 14.62 -8.54 -2.83
N GLU A 19 13.69 -9.48 -2.95
CA GLU A 19 12.53 -9.61 -2.05
C GLU A 19 12.96 -9.86 -0.60
N GLN A 20 13.98 -10.68 -0.36
CA GLN A 20 14.49 -10.96 0.98
C GLN A 20 15.21 -9.76 1.63
N GLU A 21 15.90 -8.95 0.82
CA GLU A 21 16.77 -7.89 1.34
C GLU A 21 16.07 -6.52 1.42
N LEU A 22 15.10 -6.27 0.53
CA LEU A 22 14.43 -4.97 0.42
C LEU A 22 12.94 -5.01 0.79
N CYS A 23 12.38 -6.20 1.00
CA CYS A 23 10.97 -6.47 1.27
C CYS A 23 10.01 -5.92 0.18
N PRO A 24 9.14 -6.75 -0.40
CA PRO A 24 8.09 -6.24 -1.28
C PRO A 24 7.16 -5.30 -0.51
N PRO A 25 6.39 -4.44 -1.20
CA PRO A 25 5.35 -3.64 -0.58
C PRO A 25 4.45 -4.50 0.30
N GLU A 26 4.30 -4.13 1.57
CA GLU A 26 3.43 -4.87 2.48
C GLU A 26 1.98 -4.41 2.30
N PRO A 27 0.97 -5.07 2.87
CA PRO A 27 -0.39 -4.62 2.78
C PRO A 27 -0.65 -3.50 3.80
N GLN A 28 -1.19 -2.37 3.33
CA GLN A 28 -1.51 -1.22 4.18
C GLN A 28 -3.01 -1.00 4.26
N LEU A 29 -3.55 -0.87 5.47
CA LEU A 29 -4.91 -0.40 5.65
C LEU A 29 -4.96 1.12 5.43
N LEU A 30 -5.84 1.56 4.54
CA LEU A 30 -6.05 2.97 4.23
C LEU A 30 -6.96 3.63 5.26
N ASP A 31 -6.46 4.72 5.84
CA ASP A 31 -7.26 5.68 6.56
C ASP A 31 -8.22 6.44 5.62
N THR A 32 -9.36 6.90 6.12
CA THR A 32 -10.33 7.67 5.35
C THR A 32 -9.73 8.97 4.82
N CYS A 33 -8.83 9.62 5.56
CA CYS A 33 -8.14 10.82 5.07
C CYS A 33 -7.28 10.52 3.82
N VAL A 34 -6.66 9.34 3.75
CA VAL A 34 -5.88 8.90 2.58
C VAL A 34 -6.81 8.64 1.40
N LEU A 35 -7.96 8.01 1.63
CA LEU A 35 -8.98 7.83 0.57
C LEU A 35 -9.45 9.16 0.00
N GLN A 36 -9.64 10.19 0.85
CA GLN A 36 -10.00 11.53 0.40
C GLN A 36 -8.90 12.21 -0.41
N ASN A 37 -7.64 11.97 -0.05
CA ASN A 37 -6.49 12.50 -0.76
C ASN A 37 -6.25 11.75 -2.08
N LEU A 38 -6.47 10.43 -2.12
CA LEU A 38 -6.47 9.64 -3.35
C LEU A 38 -7.57 10.09 -4.31
N ASP A 39 -8.78 10.40 -3.83
CA ASP A 39 -9.83 10.99 -4.66
C ASP A 39 -9.40 12.31 -5.32
N TRP A 40 -8.59 13.10 -4.62
CA TRP A 40 -8.03 14.34 -5.15
C TRP A 40 -6.93 14.07 -6.18
N VAL A 41 -6.01 13.14 -5.90
CA VAL A 41 -4.93 12.72 -6.81
C VAL A 41 -5.51 12.14 -8.10
N ASP A 42 -6.46 11.22 -7.99
CA ASP A 42 -7.12 10.55 -9.11
C ASP A 42 -7.78 11.56 -10.06
N ARG A 43 -8.40 12.63 -9.53
CA ARG A 43 -8.95 13.71 -10.38
C ARG A 43 -7.90 14.43 -11.17
N ARG A 44 -6.76 14.71 -10.56
CA ARG A 44 -5.67 15.42 -11.21
C ARG A 44 -5.13 14.60 -12.37
N ILE A 45 -4.92 13.30 -12.15
CA ILE A 45 -4.55 12.35 -13.20
C ILE A 45 -5.62 12.33 -14.30
N ALA A 46 -6.90 12.21 -13.95
CA ALA A 46 -7.97 12.13 -14.94
C ALA A 46 -8.14 13.41 -15.76
N SER A 47 -7.92 14.59 -15.17
CA SER A 47 -8.01 15.87 -15.89
C SER A 47 -6.82 16.17 -16.78
N GLU A 48 -5.62 15.75 -16.36
CA GLU A 48 -4.35 16.15 -17.00
C GLU A 48 -3.73 15.00 -17.82
N GLY A 49 -4.30 13.78 -17.75
CA GLY A 49 -3.82 12.56 -18.41
C GLY A 49 -2.61 11.92 -17.71
N SER A 50 -1.74 12.75 -17.14
CA SER A 50 -0.64 12.36 -16.25
C SER A 50 -0.37 13.53 -15.30
N ILE A 51 0.00 13.25 -14.05
CA ILE A 51 0.53 14.30 -13.18
C ILE A 51 2.04 14.41 -13.40
N THR A 52 2.50 15.60 -13.75
CA THR A 52 3.93 15.94 -13.68
C THR A 52 4.14 16.82 -12.46
N TRP A 53 4.94 16.35 -11.50
CA TRP A 53 5.30 17.11 -10.31
C TRP A 53 6.52 17.98 -10.59
N ASP A 54 6.34 19.03 -11.40
CA ASP A 54 7.38 20.02 -11.64
C ASP A 54 7.49 21.05 -10.50
N ASP A 55 8.55 21.86 -10.52
CA ASP A 55 8.81 22.84 -9.47
C ASP A 55 7.65 23.84 -9.26
N GLU A 56 6.91 24.16 -10.32
CA GLU A 56 5.74 25.05 -10.27
C GLU A 56 4.56 24.37 -9.57
N ALA A 57 4.21 23.14 -9.96
CA ALA A 57 3.14 22.36 -9.33
C ALA A 57 3.44 22.07 -7.85
N VAL A 58 4.71 21.80 -7.50
CA VAL A 58 5.15 21.58 -6.12
C VAL A 58 5.03 22.88 -5.31
N ALA A 59 5.44 24.02 -5.87
CA ALA A 59 5.30 25.31 -5.21
C ALA A 59 3.84 25.68 -4.95
N ASP A 60 2.97 25.50 -5.94
CA ASP A 60 1.53 25.75 -5.84
C ASP A 60 0.86 24.89 -4.76
N LEU A 61 1.20 23.60 -4.70
CA LEU A 61 0.70 22.71 -3.66
C LEU A 61 1.21 23.10 -2.27
N THR A 62 2.49 23.47 -2.19
CA THR A 62 3.13 23.90 -0.95
C THR A 62 2.49 25.17 -0.42
N GLU A 63 2.18 26.15 -1.28
CA GLU A 63 1.48 27.37 -0.88
C GLU A 63 0.07 27.05 -0.36
N ARG A 64 -0.65 26.15 -1.04
CA ARG A 64 -2.05 25.86 -0.72
C ARG A 64 -2.26 25.00 0.52
N TYR A 65 -1.39 24.02 0.73
CA TYR A 65 -1.59 22.96 1.73
C TYR A 65 -0.47 22.89 2.78
N GLY A 66 0.60 23.67 2.60
CA GLY A 66 1.83 23.56 3.37
C GLY A 66 2.72 22.43 2.84
N GLY A 67 4.04 22.61 2.97
CA GLY A 67 5.02 21.68 2.38
C GLY A 67 4.90 20.24 2.88
N GLU A 68 4.45 20.08 4.12
CA GLU A 68 4.25 18.78 4.73
C GLU A 68 3.16 17.93 4.06
N LEU A 69 1.95 18.48 3.89
CA LEU A 69 0.85 17.76 3.21
C LEU A 69 1.07 17.74 1.70
N ALA A 70 1.71 18.75 1.12
CA ALA A 70 2.08 18.75 -0.30
C ALA A 70 2.97 17.53 -0.62
N ASN A 71 4.01 17.27 0.17
CA ASN A 71 4.87 16.10 0.00
C ASN A 71 4.08 14.80 0.12
N ASP A 72 3.22 14.67 1.14
CA ASP A 72 2.40 13.47 1.31
C ASP A 72 1.47 13.23 0.10
N LEU A 73 0.91 14.30 -0.51
CA LEU A 73 0.05 14.19 -1.71
C LEU A 73 0.84 13.81 -2.97
N ILE A 74 2.02 14.39 -3.16
CA ILE A 74 2.94 14.08 -4.26
C ILE A 74 3.35 12.61 -4.18
N ASP A 75 3.84 12.19 -3.02
CA ASP A 75 4.32 10.84 -2.79
C ASP A 75 3.18 9.82 -2.88
N LEU A 76 1.97 10.17 -2.43
CA LEU A 76 0.78 9.33 -2.60
C LEU A 76 0.42 9.15 -4.09
N GLY A 77 0.59 10.19 -4.91
CA GLY A 77 0.40 10.10 -6.36
C GLY A 77 1.45 9.23 -7.04
N ILE A 78 2.71 9.31 -6.61
CA ILE A 78 3.78 8.44 -7.09
C ILE A 78 3.47 6.98 -6.71
N LEU A 79 3.18 6.71 -5.43
CA LEU A 79 2.80 5.37 -4.96
C LEU A 79 1.63 4.79 -5.76
N TYR A 80 0.57 5.59 -5.98
CA TYR A 80 -0.60 5.15 -6.74
C TYR A 80 -0.22 4.68 -8.15
N LYS A 81 0.66 5.41 -8.84
CA LYS A 81 1.12 5.04 -10.18
C LYS A 81 2.08 3.85 -10.18
N GLU A 82 3.02 3.80 -9.27
CA GLU A 82 3.94 2.67 -9.15
C GLU A 82 3.19 1.36 -8.87
N PHE A 83 2.14 1.40 -8.03
CA PHE A 83 1.28 0.22 -7.80
C PHE A 83 0.43 -0.16 -9.00
N GLU A 84 -0.13 0.84 -9.71
CA GLU A 84 -0.87 0.63 -10.96
C GLU A 84 -0.03 -0.10 -12.01
N ASP A 85 1.25 0.28 -12.16
CA ASP A 85 2.13 -0.22 -13.20
C ASP A 85 2.75 -1.59 -12.90
N ARG A 86 2.96 -1.94 -11.61
CA ARG A 86 3.93 -3.00 -11.25
C ARG A 86 3.36 -4.24 -10.57
N SER A 87 2.34 -4.12 -9.72
CA SER A 87 1.98 -5.25 -8.83
C SER A 87 0.54 -5.24 -8.33
N GLY A 88 -0.30 -4.31 -8.80
CA GLY A 88 -1.61 -4.10 -8.19
C GLY A 88 -1.49 -3.37 -6.85
N TYR A 89 -2.63 -3.01 -6.29
CA TYR A 89 -2.67 -2.14 -5.12
C TYR A 89 -2.59 -2.98 -3.83
N PRO A 90 -1.53 -2.85 -3.00
CA PRO A 90 -1.44 -3.52 -1.70
C PRO A 90 -2.35 -2.85 -0.63
N TRP A 91 -3.17 -1.90 -1.07
CA TRP A 91 -4.04 -1.11 -0.22
C TRP A 91 -5.32 -1.84 0.12
N LEU A 92 -5.51 -1.99 1.42
CA LEU A 92 -6.68 -2.57 2.01
C LEU A 92 -7.61 -1.47 2.52
N VAL A 93 -8.90 -1.64 2.28
CA VAL A 93 -9.96 -0.78 2.80
C VAL A 93 -10.83 -1.53 3.80
N SER A 94 -11.39 -0.80 4.76
CA SER A 94 -12.14 -1.41 5.85
C SER A 94 -13.60 -0.95 5.86
N ARG A 95 -14.44 -1.68 6.59
CA ARG A 95 -15.85 -1.33 6.78
C ARG A 95 -15.98 -0.03 7.57
N ALA A 96 -15.12 0.21 8.56
CA ALA A 96 -15.09 1.48 9.29
C ALA A 96 -14.81 2.66 8.34
N ALA A 97 -13.79 2.56 7.49
CA ALA A 97 -13.49 3.57 6.46
C ALA A 97 -14.66 3.75 5.48
N GLN A 98 -15.33 2.65 5.09
CA GLN A 98 -16.54 2.73 4.27
C GLN A 98 -17.69 3.47 4.99
N GLY A 99 -17.87 3.23 6.29
CA GLY A 99 -18.88 3.90 7.10
C GLY A 99 -18.65 5.40 7.16
N GLU A 100 -17.40 5.81 7.40
CA GLU A 100 -17.01 7.23 7.43
C GLU A 100 -17.14 7.89 6.06
N ALA A 101 -16.68 7.24 4.98
CA ALA A 101 -16.83 7.77 3.63
C ALA A 101 -18.30 7.92 3.21
N SER A 102 -19.21 7.10 3.76
CA SER A 102 -20.65 7.19 3.52
C SER A 102 -21.31 8.41 4.18
N LEU A 103 -20.62 9.08 5.12
CA LEU A 103 -21.07 10.34 5.71
C LEU A 103 -20.84 11.53 4.78
N ALA A 104 -19.98 11.38 3.77
CA ALA A 104 -19.80 12.40 2.75
C ALA A 104 -21.00 12.40 1.79
N ASP A 105 -21.62 13.57 1.62
CA ASP A 105 -22.77 13.72 0.72
C ASP A 105 -22.36 14.10 -0.72
N GLY A 106 -23.30 13.91 -1.64
CA GLY A 106 -23.22 14.38 -3.02
C GLY A 106 -22.13 13.71 -3.86
N VAL A 107 -21.54 14.46 -4.78
CA VAL A 107 -20.56 13.94 -5.75
C VAL A 107 -19.31 13.40 -5.06
N LYS A 108 -18.84 14.06 -4.00
CA LYS A 108 -17.67 13.60 -3.23
C LYS A 108 -17.94 12.22 -2.61
N GLY A 109 -19.09 12.04 -1.95
CA GLY A 109 -19.47 10.76 -1.35
C GLY A 109 -19.54 9.62 -2.37
N MET A 110 -20.24 9.84 -3.49
CA MET A 110 -20.33 8.83 -4.57
C MET A 110 -18.96 8.39 -5.08
N ARG A 111 -18.01 9.33 -5.20
CA ARG A 111 -16.66 9.04 -5.69
C ARG A 111 -15.82 8.29 -4.66
N LEU A 112 -15.88 8.68 -3.38
CA LEU A 112 -15.20 7.93 -2.32
C LEU A 112 -15.70 6.49 -2.22
N LEU A 113 -17.02 6.28 -2.36
CA LEU A 113 -17.59 4.93 -2.40
C LEU A 113 -17.17 4.15 -3.64
N SER A 114 -17.04 4.81 -4.80
CA SER A 114 -16.49 4.20 -6.01
C SER A 114 -15.04 3.78 -5.81
N LEU A 115 -14.21 4.65 -5.20
CA LEU A 115 -12.80 4.38 -4.92
C LEU A 115 -12.62 3.24 -3.91
N LEU A 116 -13.44 3.22 -2.86
CA LEU A 116 -13.52 2.09 -1.93
C LEU A 116 -13.90 0.79 -2.63
N GLY A 117 -14.89 0.84 -3.55
CA GLY A 117 -15.29 -0.30 -4.35
C GLY A 117 -14.17 -0.81 -5.25
N PHE A 118 -13.41 0.11 -5.86
CA PHE A 118 -12.23 -0.18 -6.66
C PHE A 118 -11.18 -0.94 -5.85
N PHE A 119 -10.69 -0.36 -4.74
CA PHE A 119 -9.66 -1.04 -3.92
C PHE A 119 -10.16 -2.35 -3.33
N ARG A 120 -11.41 -2.41 -2.89
CA ARG A 120 -12.00 -3.67 -2.42
C ARG A 120 -11.98 -4.75 -3.49
N GLY A 121 -12.20 -4.40 -4.76
CA GLY A 121 -12.09 -5.34 -5.89
C GLY A 121 -10.68 -5.91 -6.05
N HIS A 122 -9.65 -5.13 -5.70
CA HIS A 122 -8.24 -5.52 -5.75
C HIS A 122 -7.75 -6.29 -4.51
N HIS A 123 -8.55 -6.42 -3.45
CA HIS A 123 -8.16 -7.21 -2.27
C HIS A 123 -7.87 -8.68 -2.62
N ASP A 124 -8.54 -9.22 -3.62
CA ASP A 124 -8.43 -10.62 -4.03
C ASP A 124 -7.28 -10.87 -5.02
N ASP A 125 -6.64 -9.81 -5.52
CA ASP A 125 -5.46 -9.93 -6.41
C ASP A 125 -4.25 -10.51 -5.66
N TRP A 126 -4.24 -10.37 -4.34
CA TRP A 126 -3.20 -10.88 -3.48
C TRP A 126 -3.58 -12.24 -2.92
N SER A 127 -2.80 -13.29 -3.25
CA SER A 127 -3.01 -14.60 -2.65
C SER A 127 -2.64 -14.58 -1.16
N ASP A 128 -3.25 -15.47 -0.38
CA ASP A 128 -2.89 -15.67 1.03
C ASP A 128 -1.42 -16.13 1.20
N GLU A 129 -0.79 -16.61 0.13
CA GLU A 129 0.62 -16.97 0.10
C GLU A 129 1.54 -15.74 0.06
N VAL A 130 1.11 -14.64 -0.56
CA VAL A 130 1.90 -13.39 -0.64
C VAL A 130 1.89 -12.66 0.70
N TYR A 131 0.74 -12.63 1.38
CA TYR A 131 0.61 -12.00 2.70
C TYR A 131 0.01 -12.97 3.73
N PRO A 132 0.80 -13.95 4.21
CA PRO A 132 0.31 -14.98 5.12
C PRO A 132 -0.17 -14.37 6.43
N GLY A 133 -1.38 -14.76 6.84
CA GLY A 133 -1.95 -14.39 8.13
C GLY A 133 -2.86 -13.16 8.11
N ILE A 134 -3.08 -12.53 6.96
CA ILE A 134 -4.02 -11.41 6.84
C ILE A 134 -5.42 -11.90 6.57
N ALA A 135 -6.32 -11.63 7.51
CA ALA A 135 -7.71 -12.06 7.42
C ALA A 135 -8.56 -11.01 6.70
N LYS A 136 -8.33 -10.82 5.39
CA LYS A 136 -9.03 -9.83 4.53
C LYS A 136 -10.55 -9.87 4.64
N GLY A 137 -11.12 -11.08 4.80
CA GLY A 137 -12.57 -11.28 4.98
C GLY A 137 -13.15 -10.62 6.25
N LEU A 138 -12.31 -10.28 7.23
CA LEU A 138 -12.74 -9.60 8.46
C LEU A 138 -12.94 -8.10 8.27
N LEU A 139 -12.26 -7.48 7.30
CA LEU A 139 -12.37 -6.05 7.01
C LEU A 139 -13.77 -5.61 6.56
N PHE A 140 -14.58 -6.54 6.04
CA PHE A 140 -15.95 -6.27 5.57
C PHE A 140 -17.02 -7.16 6.20
N ALA A 141 -16.71 -7.84 7.30
CA ALA A 141 -17.68 -8.79 7.86
C ALA A 141 -18.93 -8.06 8.38
N ARG A 142 -20.10 -8.53 7.93
CA ARG A 142 -21.41 -8.00 8.33
C ARG A 142 -21.98 -8.66 9.59
N ARG A 143 -21.49 -9.85 9.95
CA ARG A 143 -21.93 -10.62 11.12
C ARG A 143 -20.91 -10.47 12.25
N ARG A 144 -21.33 -10.76 13.50
CA ARG A 144 -20.42 -10.86 14.65
C ARG A 144 -19.26 -11.78 14.29
N ILE A 145 -18.09 -11.18 14.07
CA ILE A 145 -16.85 -11.88 13.78
C ILE A 145 -16.49 -12.68 15.03
N ARG A 146 -16.14 -13.96 14.85
CA ARG A 146 -15.52 -14.73 15.92
C ARG A 146 -14.03 -14.37 15.94
N VAL A 147 -13.70 -13.31 16.67
CA VAL A 147 -12.30 -12.90 16.90
C VAL A 147 -11.60 -13.96 17.75
N SER A 148 -10.31 -14.17 17.50
CA SER A 148 -9.49 -15.09 18.28
C SER A 148 -9.54 -14.74 19.77
N PRO A 149 -9.92 -15.68 20.67
CA PRO A 149 -9.91 -15.43 22.11
C PRO A 149 -8.52 -15.07 22.66
N LEU A 150 -7.45 -15.49 21.97
CA LEU A 150 -6.08 -15.13 22.34
C LEU A 150 -5.79 -13.65 22.06
N LEU A 151 -6.27 -13.12 20.93
CA LEU A 151 -6.16 -11.69 20.60
C LEU A 151 -6.94 -10.85 21.62
N LEU A 152 -8.19 -11.22 21.90
CA LEU A 152 -9.01 -10.53 22.91
C LEU A 152 -8.34 -10.53 24.29
N ARG A 153 -7.83 -11.69 24.73
CA ARG A 153 -7.08 -11.79 26.00
C ARG A 153 -5.80 -10.95 25.99
N GLY A 154 -5.05 -10.94 24.88
CA GLY A 154 -3.84 -10.13 24.73
C GLY A 154 -4.11 -8.64 24.84
N LEU A 155 -5.28 -8.20 24.35
CA LEU A 155 -5.77 -6.82 24.45
C LEU A 155 -6.49 -6.53 25.78
N GLY A 156 -6.64 -7.52 26.67
CA GLY A 156 -7.31 -7.36 27.96
C GLY A 156 -8.83 -7.18 27.88
N VAL A 157 -9.47 -7.61 26.79
CA VAL A 157 -10.92 -7.44 26.53
C VAL A 157 -11.63 -8.78 26.36
N THR A 158 -12.95 -8.79 26.45
CA THR A 158 -13.78 -10.00 26.27
C THR A 158 -14.57 -10.02 24.97
N SER A 159 -14.66 -8.88 24.29
CA SER A 159 -15.39 -8.73 23.03
C SER A 159 -14.69 -7.77 22.07
N MET A 160 -15.07 -7.84 20.79
CA MET A 160 -14.56 -6.92 19.76
C MET A 160 -14.99 -5.47 20.05
N ASP A 161 -16.24 -5.27 20.47
CA ASP A 161 -16.80 -3.94 20.73
C ASP A 161 -16.02 -3.21 21.85
N GLU A 162 -15.46 -3.95 22.80
CA GLU A 162 -14.61 -3.39 23.86
C GLU A 162 -13.29 -2.81 23.32
N ILE A 163 -12.73 -3.33 22.22
CA ILE A 163 -11.44 -2.88 21.65
C ILE A 163 -11.49 -1.39 21.31
N HIS A 164 -12.55 -0.97 20.61
CA HIS A 164 -12.74 0.39 20.12
C HIS A 164 -13.68 1.24 20.99
N SER A 165 -14.05 0.73 22.18
CA SER A 165 -14.88 1.47 23.13
C SER A 165 -14.13 2.66 23.76
N ALA A 166 -14.88 3.63 24.31
CA ALA A 166 -14.31 4.82 24.94
C ALA A 166 -13.41 4.55 26.16
N THR A 167 -13.51 3.36 26.76
CA THR A 167 -12.65 2.91 27.86
C THR A 167 -11.80 1.69 27.48
N GLY A 168 -11.75 1.37 26.19
CA GLY A 168 -11.05 0.22 25.65
C GLY A 168 -9.54 0.44 25.52
N PRO A 169 -8.81 -0.58 25.04
CA PRO A 169 -7.37 -0.49 24.80
C PRO A 169 -7.00 0.61 23.80
N LEU A 170 -7.88 0.95 22.85
CA LEU A 170 -7.65 2.02 21.88
C LEU A 170 -8.19 3.39 22.32
N SER A 171 -8.59 3.55 23.58
CA SER A 171 -9.20 4.80 24.10
C SER A 171 -8.29 6.04 24.04
N PHE A 172 -6.99 5.86 23.82
CA PHE A 172 -6.05 6.97 23.57
C PHE A 172 -6.32 7.67 22.22
N LEU A 173 -6.96 6.99 21.25
CA LEU A 173 -7.50 7.63 20.05
C LEU A 173 -8.84 8.29 20.42
N PRO A 174 -8.98 9.62 20.27
CA PRO A 174 -10.17 10.35 20.71
C PRO A 174 -11.40 10.07 19.84
N ASP A 175 -11.23 9.86 18.54
CA ASP A 175 -12.33 9.64 17.60
C ASP A 175 -12.76 8.16 17.56
N GLU A 176 -14.07 7.91 17.45
CA GLU A 176 -14.59 6.54 17.39
C GLU A 176 -14.30 5.86 16.06
N GLY A 177 -14.38 6.60 14.95
CA GLY A 177 -13.99 6.11 13.63
C GLY A 177 -12.55 5.63 13.64
N ASP A 178 -11.63 6.45 14.13
CA ASP A 178 -10.20 6.08 14.22
C ASP A 178 -9.99 4.78 15.02
N ARG A 179 -10.65 4.67 16.18
CA ARG A 179 -10.61 3.45 17.00
C ARG A 179 -11.14 2.24 16.24
N MET A 180 -12.21 2.39 15.48
CA MET A 180 -12.80 1.31 14.69
C MET A 180 -11.87 0.88 13.56
N VAL A 181 -11.27 1.81 12.81
CA VAL A 181 -10.34 1.47 11.72
C VAL A 181 -9.10 0.75 12.29
N ALA A 182 -8.51 1.25 13.38
CA ALA A 182 -7.40 0.58 14.05
C ALA A 182 -7.77 -0.81 14.59
N ALA A 183 -8.96 -0.97 15.18
CA ALA A 183 -9.43 -2.27 15.65
C ALA A 183 -9.60 -3.27 14.49
N GLU A 184 -10.10 -2.83 13.33
CA GLU A 184 -10.23 -3.67 12.14
C GLU A 184 -8.85 -4.07 11.59
N ALA A 185 -7.85 -3.18 11.62
CA ALA A 185 -6.47 -3.51 11.28
C ALA A 185 -5.90 -4.62 12.20
N LEU A 186 -6.06 -4.47 13.53
CA LEU A 186 -5.60 -5.47 14.51
C LEU A 186 -6.24 -6.83 14.30
N ILE A 187 -7.57 -6.85 14.12
CA ILE A 187 -8.33 -8.10 13.99
C ILE A 187 -8.01 -8.80 12.67
N ALA A 188 -7.83 -8.02 11.60
CA ALA A 188 -7.44 -8.55 10.29
C ALA A 188 -5.93 -8.83 10.18
N ASN A 189 -5.14 -8.52 11.21
CA ASN A 189 -3.69 -8.65 11.24
C ASN A 189 -3.00 -7.89 10.09
N VAL A 190 -3.49 -6.68 9.78
CA VAL A 190 -2.85 -5.78 8.81
C VAL A 190 -1.78 -4.98 9.54
N PRO A 191 -0.49 -5.15 9.19
CA PRO A 191 0.61 -4.62 10.00
C PRO A 191 0.82 -3.11 9.82
N VAL A 192 0.44 -2.56 8.66
CA VAL A 192 0.65 -1.15 8.34
C VAL A 192 -0.66 -0.41 8.21
N PHE A 193 -0.68 0.78 8.80
CA PHE A 193 -1.75 1.75 8.69
C PHE A 193 -1.23 2.98 7.94
N LEU A 194 -1.75 3.23 6.74
CA LEU A 194 -1.37 4.39 5.94
C LEU A 194 -2.29 5.55 6.28
N THR A 195 -1.71 6.67 6.71
CA THR A 195 -2.44 7.89 7.03
C THR A 195 -1.76 9.14 6.47
N THR A 196 -2.55 10.16 6.19
CA THR A 196 -2.07 11.55 5.97
C THR A 196 -2.49 12.46 7.13
N ASP A 197 -3.21 11.93 8.11
CA ASP A 197 -3.61 12.65 9.30
C ASP A 197 -2.46 12.73 10.31
N ARG A 198 -2.01 13.97 10.52
CA ARG A 198 -0.90 14.29 11.42
C ARG A 198 -1.35 14.52 12.86
N ARG A 199 -2.65 14.65 13.11
CA ARG A 199 -3.19 15.10 14.40
C ARG A 199 -3.61 13.95 15.30
N THR A 200 -3.98 12.81 14.72
CA THR A 200 -4.57 11.69 15.43
C THR A 200 -3.69 10.45 15.28
N PHE A 201 -3.73 9.76 14.15
CA PHE A 201 -2.94 8.53 13.96
C PHE A 201 -1.44 8.76 14.07
N TRP A 202 -0.92 9.78 13.38
CA TRP A 202 0.50 10.10 13.44
C TRP A 202 1.00 10.45 14.84
N LYS A 203 0.17 11.20 15.59
CA LYS A 203 0.49 11.62 16.97
C LYS A 203 0.62 10.42 17.90
N HIS A 204 -0.18 9.38 17.68
CA HIS A 204 -0.25 8.19 18.52
C HIS A 204 0.47 6.97 17.91
N ARG A 205 1.40 7.19 16.98
CA ARG A 205 2.12 6.11 16.28
C ARG A 205 2.89 5.18 17.22
N ILE A 206 3.43 5.69 18.33
CA ILE A 206 4.23 4.90 19.29
C ILE A 206 3.29 3.96 20.06
N GLU A 207 2.14 4.48 20.47
CA GLU A 207 1.11 3.71 21.14
C GLU A 207 0.55 2.63 20.22
N LEU A 208 0.31 2.94 18.95
CA LEU A 208 -0.17 1.98 17.95
C LEU A 208 0.87 0.91 17.60
N ASP A 209 2.15 1.26 17.53
CA ASP A 209 3.26 0.33 17.33
C ASP A 209 3.34 -0.72 18.46
N ALA A 210 3.00 -0.34 19.70
CA ALA A 210 2.91 -1.28 20.82
C ALA A 210 1.82 -2.36 20.64
N PHE A 211 0.84 -2.12 19.77
CA PHE A 211 -0.15 -3.12 19.35
C PHE A 211 0.24 -3.86 18.06
N GLY A 212 1.42 -3.59 17.50
CA GLY A 212 1.88 -4.15 16.23
C GLY A 212 1.31 -3.45 15.00
N LEU A 213 0.82 -2.21 15.13
CA LEU A 213 0.36 -1.40 14.01
C LEU A 213 1.38 -0.30 13.69
N ALA A 214 2.13 -0.49 12.61
CA ALA A 214 3.03 0.52 12.09
C ALA A 214 2.23 1.61 11.36
N VAL A 215 2.19 2.82 11.92
CA VAL A 215 1.59 3.98 11.27
C VAL A 215 2.61 4.61 10.33
N MET A 216 2.30 4.63 9.03
CA MET A 216 3.19 5.17 8.01
C MET A 216 2.51 6.29 7.22
N ARG A 217 3.33 7.23 6.75
CA ARG A 217 2.91 8.25 5.77
C ARG A 217 3.32 7.85 4.35
N PRO A 218 2.69 8.45 3.32
CA PRO A 218 3.08 8.21 1.92
C PRO A 218 4.57 8.42 1.68
N THR A 219 5.15 9.50 2.21
CA THR A 219 6.60 9.76 2.09
C THR A 219 7.48 8.67 2.70
N GLU A 220 7.03 8.02 3.77
CA GLU A 220 7.81 6.96 4.42
C GLU A 220 7.70 5.65 3.66
N LEU A 221 6.50 5.30 3.19
CA LEU A 221 6.30 4.15 2.32
C LEU A 221 7.09 4.27 1.02
N LEU A 222 7.07 5.44 0.39
CA LEU A 222 7.79 5.66 -0.86
C LEU A 222 9.30 5.46 -0.66
N LYS A 223 9.88 6.02 0.41
CA LYS A 223 11.30 5.81 0.74
C LYS A 223 11.64 4.35 1.05
N LEU A 224 10.69 3.61 1.62
CA LEU A 224 10.86 2.19 1.91
C LEU A 224 10.86 1.35 0.63
N TYR A 225 9.96 1.64 -0.32
CA TYR A 225 9.75 0.81 -1.51
C TYR A 225 10.54 1.23 -2.74
N GLU A 226 10.98 2.49 -2.83
CA GLU A 226 11.78 2.98 -3.96
C GLU A 226 13.04 2.14 -4.22
N PRO A 227 13.85 1.74 -3.21
CA PRO A 227 15.00 0.87 -3.44
C PRO A 227 14.61 -0.50 -4.02
N TYR A 228 13.46 -1.05 -3.60
CA TYR A 228 12.94 -2.32 -4.09
C TYR A 228 12.57 -2.21 -5.58
N TRP A 229 11.83 -1.17 -5.95
CA TRP A 229 11.45 -0.94 -7.35
C TRP A 229 12.64 -0.66 -8.25
N GLN A 230 13.60 0.15 -7.79
CA GLN A 230 14.85 0.40 -8.53
C GLN A 230 15.62 -0.92 -8.78
N ALA A 231 15.74 -1.78 -7.77
CA ALA A 231 16.42 -3.07 -7.92
C ALA A 231 15.70 -4.00 -8.91
N LEU A 232 14.37 -4.00 -8.91
CA LEU A 232 13.57 -4.74 -9.89
C LEU A 232 13.77 -4.20 -11.32
N ASP A 233 13.74 -2.88 -11.49
CA ASP A 233 13.96 -2.25 -12.80
C ASP A 233 15.32 -2.57 -13.39
N GLU A 234 16.37 -2.47 -12.58
CA GLU A 234 17.72 -2.86 -12.99
C GLU A 234 17.76 -4.32 -13.46
N GLU A 235 17.05 -5.21 -12.76
CA GLU A 235 16.98 -6.62 -13.14
C GLU A 235 16.17 -6.85 -14.43
N PHE A 236 15.04 -6.18 -14.61
CA PHE A 236 14.25 -6.25 -15.84
C PHE A 236 15.01 -5.71 -17.05
N MET A 237 15.74 -4.60 -16.89
CA MET A 237 16.58 -4.02 -17.93
C MET A 237 17.75 -4.95 -18.28
N ARG A 238 18.38 -5.57 -17.28
CA ARG A 238 19.44 -6.58 -17.49
C ARG A 238 18.92 -7.77 -18.32
N ARG A 239 17.75 -8.31 -17.96
CA ARG A 239 17.13 -9.44 -18.68
C ARG A 239 16.81 -9.06 -20.13
N SER A 240 16.27 -7.87 -20.35
CA SER A 240 15.95 -7.34 -21.68
C SER A 240 17.21 -7.20 -22.54
N ALA A 241 18.29 -6.66 -21.98
CA ALA A 241 19.58 -6.56 -22.66
C ALA A 241 20.17 -7.94 -23.02
N MET A 242 20.12 -8.91 -22.11
CA MET A 242 20.59 -10.28 -22.37
C MET A 242 19.77 -10.98 -23.47
N ALA A 243 18.45 -10.79 -23.48
CA ALA A 243 17.57 -11.33 -24.51
C ALA A 243 17.90 -10.72 -25.89
N ALA A 244 18.11 -9.40 -25.95
CA ALA A 244 18.48 -8.68 -27.18
C ALA A 244 19.86 -9.08 -27.72
N MET A 245 20.82 -9.45 -26.85
CA MET A 245 22.12 -9.97 -27.27
C MET A 245 21.98 -11.39 -27.85
N LYS A 246 21.21 -12.26 -27.21
CA LYS A 246 20.94 -13.62 -27.73
C LYS A 246 20.21 -13.60 -29.08
N SER A 247 19.33 -12.62 -29.33
CA SER A 247 18.63 -12.50 -30.62
C SER A 247 19.51 -11.95 -31.75
N LYS A 248 20.67 -11.36 -31.43
CA LYS A 248 21.63 -10.82 -32.42
C LYS A 248 22.76 -11.79 -32.76
N ASP A 249 22.78 -12.98 -32.16
CA ASP A 249 23.81 -14.00 -32.42
C ASP A 249 23.49 -14.75 -33.74
N PRO A 250 24.25 -14.56 -34.85
CA PRO A 250 23.90 -15.10 -36.17
C PRO A 250 24.20 -16.60 -36.35
N THR A 251 24.71 -17.27 -35.32
CA THR A 251 25.28 -18.63 -35.41
C THR A 251 24.25 -19.76 -35.52
N ALA A 252 22.95 -19.47 -35.44
CA ALA A 252 21.88 -20.44 -35.74
C ALA A 252 21.44 -20.45 -37.21
N GLY A 253 22.02 -19.62 -38.08
CA GLY A 253 21.57 -19.43 -39.48
C GLY A 253 22.42 -20.08 -40.57
N THR A 254 23.49 -20.80 -40.24
CA THR A 254 24.41 -21.38 -41.24
C THR A 254 24.66 -22.87 -40.99
N CYS A 255 23.65 -23.69 -41.28
CA CYS A 255 23.87 -25.14 -41.45
C CYS A 255 22.93 -25.79 -42.48
N LEU A 256 22.53 -25.06 -43.53
CA LEU A 256 21.81 -25.61 -44.69
C LEU A 256 22.32 -24.98 -45.98
N ARG A 257 23.53 -25.34 -46.37
CA ARG A 257 23.99 -25.37 -47.77
C ARG A 257 25.33 -26.09 -47.79
N GLU A 258 25.28 -27.38 -48.03
CA GLU A 258 26.23 -28.14 -48.83
C GLU A 258 25.87 -29.63 -48.74
N ARG A 259 25.14 -30.11 -49.74
CA ARG A 259 25.17 -31.49 -50.24
C ARG A 259 24.36 -31.58 -51.53
N GLY A 260 25.07 -31.88 -52.62
CA GLY A 260 24.59 -32.59 -53.82
C GLY A 260 23.88 -31.74 -54.84
#